data_AF-I9C467-F1
#
_entry.id   AF-I9C467-F1
#
_cell.length_a   1.000
_cell.length_b   1.000
_cell.length_c   1.000
_cell.angle_alpha   90.00
_cell.angle_beta   90.00
_cell.angle_gamma   90.00
#
_symmetry.space_group_name_H-M   'P 1'
#
loop_
_entity.id
_entity.type
_entity.pdbx_description
1 polymer ?
#
loop_
_entity_poly.entity_id
_entity_poly.type
_entity_poly.pdbx_seq_one_letter_code
_entity_poly.pdbx_strand_id
1 'polypeptide(L)'
;MAIGVPALGYAQAPAAPAPASPAAAPHVKVDSLTPGAGDKVPEHAMVLVNYKGMLQDGTVFDEAQRSALPLDEVVPGFSQGIVGMQRGGKYRVTIPPQLGYGAQASGPIPANSTLVFEIELIDFKTPQEISQLMAQMAQQQGQQQAQPQGAPPAK
;
A
#
# COMPACT_ATOMS: atom_id res chain seq x y z
N MET A 1 28.90 6.62 -64.51
CA MET A 1 27.70 5.94 -63.98
C MET A 1 28.00 5.61 -62.52
N ALA A 2 27.51 6.42 -61.59
CA ALA A 2 27.74 6.26 -60.16
C ALA A 2 26.62 5.40 -59.59
N ILE A 3 26.94 4.20 -59.12
CA ILE A 3 25.98 3.28 -58.51
C ILE A 3 26.20 3.35 -57.00
N GLY A 4 25.22 3.96 -56.33
CA GLY A 4 25.25 4.27 -54.90
C GLY A 4 25.18 3.02 -54.04
N VAL A 5 25.94 3.05 -52.95
CA VAL A 5 25.83 2.16 -51.80
C VAL A 5 24.56 2.54 -51.03
N PRO A 6 23.59 1.63 -50.77
CA PRO A 6 22.57 1.91 -49.78
C PRO A 6 23.19 1.76 -48.39
N ALA A 7 23.36 2.90 -47.72
CA ALA A 7 23.74 2.97 -46.33
C ALA A 7 22.72 2.23 -45.45
N LEU A 8 23.26 1.50 -44.49
CA LEU A 8 22.57 0.71 -43.47
C LEU A 8 21.36 1.46 -42.90
N GLY A 9 20.18 0.83 -43.00
CA GLY A 9 18.98 1.26 -42.30
C GLY A 9 19.16 1.02 -40.81
N TYR A 10 19.46 2.07 -40.06
CA TYR A 10 19.38 2.06 -38.61
C TYR A 10 17.90 1.99 -38.24
N ALA A 11 17.45 0.80 -37.83
CA ALA A 11 16.18 0.62 -37.17
C ALA A 11 16.13 1.60 -35.98
N GLN A 12 15.15 2.51 -35.99
CA GLN A 12 14.87 3.32 -34.82
C GLN A 12 14.35 2.39 -33.73
N ALA A 13 15.20 2.09 -32.75
CA ALA A 13 14.79 1.48 -31.51
C ALA A 13 13.74 2.39 -30.84
N PRO A 14 12.66 1.85 -30.26
CA PRO A 14 11.71 2.65 -29.52
C PRO A 14 12.45 3.36 -28.39
N ALA A 15 12.17 4.66 -28.25
CA ALA A 15 12.81 5.55 -27.29
C ALA A 15 12.91 4.93 -25.90
N ALA A 16 14.13 4.82 -25.39
CA ALA A 16 14.36 4.58 -23.97
C ALA A 16 13.63 5.69 -23.17
N PRO A 17 12.89 5.35 -22.10
CA PRO A 17 12.27 6.36 -21.25
C PRO A 17 13.36 7.25 -20.63
N ALA A 18 13.06 8.54 -20.59
CA ALA A 18 13.96 9.65 -20.29
C ALA A 18 14.83 9.47 -19.02
N PRO A 19 16.04 10.08 -18.98
CA PRO A 19 16.86 10.11 -17.78
C PRO A 19 16.09 10.83 -16.66
N ALA A 20 15.84 10.11 -15.56
CA ALA A 20 15.24 10.65 -14.35
C ALA A 20 16.00 11.92 -13.92
N SER A 21 15.28 13.04 -13.82
CA SER A 21 15.81 14.30 -13.33
C SER A 21 16.39 14.13 -11.91
N PRO A 22 17.58 14.68 -11.61
CA PRO A 22 18.15 14.65 -10.26
C PRO A 22 17.64 15.86 -9.46
N ALA A 23 16.38 15.86 -9.00
CA ALA A 23 15.89 16.98 -8.19
C ALA A 23 14.60 16.66 -7.42
N ALA A 24 14.78 16.17 -6.19
CA ALA A 24 13.90 16.22 -5.01
C ALA A 24 14.10 14.91 -4.25
N ALA A 25 14.27 14.97 -2.94
CA ALA A 25 14.21 13.77 -2.11
C ALA A 25 12.94 12.98 -2.49
N PRO A 26 13.01 11.66 -2.75
CA PRO A 26 11.83 10.93 -3.17
C PRO A 26 10.80 11.04 -2.06
N HIS A 27 9.75 11.80 -2.32
CA HIS A 27 8.61 11.96 -1.44
C HIS A 27 7.37 11.48 -2.18
N VAL A 28 6.58 10.66 -1.52
CA VAL A 28 5.28 10.28 -2.05
C VAL A 28 4.37 11.50 -2.13
N LYS A 29 3.64 11.63 -3.24
CA LYS A 29 2.61 12.67 -3.35
C LYS A 29 1.29 12.07 -2.92
N VAL A 30 0.67 12.65 -1.90
CA VAL A 30 -0.66 12.24 -1.42
C VAL A 30 -1.64 13.35 -1.76
N ASP A 31 -2.61 13.04 -2.60
CA ASP A 31 -3.70 13.93 -2.99
C ASP A 31 -4.99 13.46 -2.31
N SER A 32 -5.69 14.35 -1.61
CA SER A 32 -6.93 13.99 -0.90
C SER A 32 -8.13 14.18 -1.84
N LEU A 33 -8.68 13.07 -2.31
CA LEU A 33 -9.88 13.06 -3.15
C LEU A 33 -11.16 13.22 -2.32
N THR A 34 -11.18 12.61 -1.14
CA THR A 34 -12.27 12.73 -0.18
C THR A 34 -11.67 12.77 1.22
N PRO A 35 -11.84 13.87 1.96
CA PRO A 35 -11.37 13.92 3.33
C PRO A 35 -12.13 12.88 4.15
N GLY A 36 -11.38 12.01 4.82
CA GLY A 36 -11.96 11.12 5.82
C GLY A 36 -12.41 11.90 7.05
N ALA A 37 -13.16 11.23 7.91
CA ALA A 37 -13.55 11.75 9.21
C ALA A 37 -13.08 10.77 10.29
N GLY A 38 -12.21 11.25 11.18
CA GLY A 38 -11.79 10.48 12.36
C GLY A 38 -10.28 10.46 12.55
N ASP A 39 -9.83 9.43 13.26
CA ASP A 39 -8.44 9.26 13.64
C ASP A 39 -7.51 9.09 12.44
N LYS A 40 -6.27 9.56 12.66
CA LYS A 40 -5.16 9.39 11.72
C LYS A 40 -4.63 7.97 11.85
N VAL A 41 -4.36 7.33 10.71
CA VAL A 41 -3.68 6.04 10.71
C VAL A 41 -2.27 6.19 11.28
N PRO A 42 -1.92 5.50 12.38
CA PRO A 42 -0.56 5.50 12.90
C PRO A 42 0.34 4.55 12.11
N GLU A 43 1.64 4.67 12.33
CA GLU A 43 2.63 3.75 11.80
C GLU A 43 2.39 2.31 12.32
N HIS A 44 2.69 1.31 11.50
CA HIS A 44 2.48 -0.12 11.82
C HIS A 44 1.03 -0.53 12.12
N ALA A 45 0.04 0.30 11.77
CA ALA A 45 -1.36 -0.09 11.89
C ALA A 45 -1.75 -1.17 10.87
N MET A 46 -2.83 -1.89 11.18
CA MET A 46 -3.47 -2.78 10.22
C MET A 46 -4.62 -2.02 9.56
N VAL A 47 -4.55 -1.80 8.25
CA VAL A 47 -5.52 -0.99 7.52
C VAL A 47 -6.44 -1.86 6.68
N LEU A 48 -7.73 -1.56 6.68
CA LEU A 48 -8.71 -2.14 5.78
C LEU A 48 -9.01 -1.11 4.69
N VAL A 49 -8.48 -1.37 3.49
CA VAL A 49 -8.52 -0.42 2.38
C VAL A 49 -9.12 -1.06 1.14
N ASN A 50 -9.74 -0.24 0.31
CA ASN A 50 -9.88 -0.53 -1.11
C ASN A 50 -8.75 0.22 -1.81
N TYR A 51 -7.95 -0.46 -2.61
CA TYR A 51 -6.91 0.20 -3.38
C TYR A 51 -6.93 -0.22 -4.83
N LYS A 52 -6.50 0.70 -5.70
CA LYS A 52 -6.32 0.47 -7.12
C LYS A 52 -4.97 1.02 -7.55
N GLY A 53 -4.05 0.11 -7.89
CA GLY A 53 -2.71 0.38 -8.38
C GLY A 53 -2.68 0.47 -9.91
N MET A 54 -2.25 1.63 -10.40
CA MET A 54 -2.17 1.93 -11.83
C MET A 54 -0.80 2.52 -12.18
N LEU A 55 -0.31 2.27 -13.38
CA LEU A 55 0.87 2.93 -13.92
C LEU A 55 0.51 4.34 -14.41
N GLN A 56 1.51 5.20 -14.63
CA GLN A 56 1.29 6.53 -15.22
C GLN A 56 0.62 6.48 -16.61
N ASP A 57 0.75 5.36 -17.30
CA ASP A 57 0.11 5.10 -18.59
C ASP A 57 -1.40 4.76 -18.46
N GLY A 58 -1.90 4.55 -17.24
CA GLY A 58 -3.28 4.17 -16.95
C GLY A 58 -3.51 2.66 -16.83
N THR A 59 -2.50 1.84 -17.14
CA THR A 59 -2.55 0.38 -16.97
C THR A 59 -2.72 0.02 -15.51
N VAL A 60 -3.84 -0.63 -15.17
CA VAL A 60 -4.09 -1.19 -13.83
C VAL A 60 -3.27 -2.46 -13.67
N PHE A 61 -2.41 -2.50 -12.66
CA PHE A 61 -1.57 -3.68 -12.40
C PHE A 61 -2.06 -4.48 -11.19
N ASP A 62 -2.74 -3.82 -10.24
CA ASP A 62 -3.26 -4.47 -9.04
C ASP A 62 -4.48 -3.70 -8.53
N GLU A 63 -5.50 -4.41 -8.05
CA GLU A 63 -6.62 -3.81 -7.35
C GLU A 63 -7.15 -4.79 -6.31
N ALA A 64 -7.51 -4.27 -5.14
CA ALA A 64 -8.15 -5.08 -4.12
C ALA A 64 -9.20 -4.27 -3.38
N GLN A 65 -10.24 -4.97 -2.95
CA GLN A 65 -11.36 -4.40 -2.22
C GLN A 65 -11.51 -5.11 -0.88
N ARG A 66 -11.70 -4.35 0.20
CA ARG A 66 -11.74 -4.81 1.59
C ARG A 66 -10.51 -5.65 1.94
N SER A 67 -9.35 -5.21 1.46
CA SER A 67 -8.09 -5.87 1.73
C SER A 67 -7.52 -5.35 3.05
N ALA A 68 -7.26 -6.27 3.98
CA ALA A 68 -6.63 -5.96 5.25
C ALA A 68 -5.12 -6.09 5.08
N LEU A 69 -4.41 -4.96 5.05
CA LEU A 69 -2.98 -4.91 4.84
C LEU A 69 -2.30 -4.30 6.06
N PRO A 70 -1.30 -4.96 6.66
CA PRO A 70 -0.44 -4.32 7.63
C PRO A 70 0.50 -3.35 6.91
N LEU A 71 0.67 -2.14 7.47
CA LEU A 71 1.56 -1.13 6.88
C LEU A 71 3.05 -1.55 6.86
N ASP A 72 3.40 -2.63 7.55
CA ASP A 72 4.76 -3.19 7.59
C ASP A 72 5.08 -4.09 6.39
N GLU A 73 4.08 -4.72 5.78
CA GLU A 73 4.27 -5.66 4.65
C GLU A 73 4.08 -5.00 3.28
N VAL A 74 3.71 -3.72 3.26
CA VAL A 74 3.50 -2.95 2.02
C VAL A 74 4.76 -2.16 1.65
N VAL A 75 4.83 -1.74 0.38
CA VAL A 75 5.96 -0.93 -0.10
C VAL A 75 6.09 0.37 0.70
N PRO A 76 7.32 0.86 0.95
CA PRO A 76 7.55 2.00 1.84
C PRO A 76 6.83 3.28 1.39
N GLY A 77 6.67 3.50 0.08
CA GLY A 77 5.88 4.64 -0.40
C GLY A 77 4.38 4.51 -0.08
N PHE A 78 3.84 3.28 -0.05
CA PHE A 78 2.44 3.06 0.23
C PHE A 78 2.17 3.24 1.73
N SER A 79 3.04 2.71 2.59
CA SER A 79 2.95 2.97 4.02
C SER A 79 3.09 4.46 4.34
N GLN A 80 4.06 5.16 3.77
CA GLN A 80 4.20 6.61 3.93
C GLN A 80 3.00 7.40 3.42
N GLY A 81 2.35 6.94 2.35
CA GLY A 81 1.15 7.58 1.82
C GLY A 81 -0.05 7.46 2.76
N ILE A 82 -0.23 6.29 3.38
CA ILE A 82 -1.36 5.99 4.26
C ILE A 82 -1.19 6.55 5.66
N VAL A 83 0.03 6.58 6.19
CA VAL A 83 0.30 7.15 7.51
C VAL A 83 -0.20 8.61 7.54
N GLY A 84 -1.07 8.91 8.50
CA GLY A 84 -1.69 10.24 8.63
C GLY A 84 -2.99 10.46 7.84
N MET A 85 -3.42 9.50 6.99
CA MET A 85 -4.75 9.51 6.36
C MET A 85 -5.84 9.37 7.41
N GLN A 86 -7.02 9.90 7.11
CA GLN A 86 -8.19 9.85 7.99
C GLN A 86 -9.11 8.69 7.59
N ARG A 87 -9.67 8.02 8.61
CA ARG A 87 -10.65 6.93 8.43
C ARG A 87 -11.80 7.36 7.50
N GLY A 88 -12.23 6.47 6.60
CA GLY A 88 -13.29 6.75 5.64
C GLY A 88 -12.89 7.64 4.46
N GLY A 89 -11.63 8.09 4.41
CA GLY A 89 -11.16 9.01 3.37
C GLY A 89 -10.68 8.31 2.11
N LYS A 90 -10.70 9.05 1.00
CA LYS A 90 -10.12 8.64 -0.30
C LYS A 90 -8.95 9.53 -0.64
N TYR A 91 -7.87 8.89 -1.04
CA TYR A 91 -6.62 9.56 -1.34
C TYR A 91 -5.98 8.91 -2.56
N ARG A 92 -5.35 9.71 -3.39
CA ARG A 92 -4.51 9.26 -4.49
C ARG A 92 -3.06 9.45 -4.10
N VAL A 93 -2.31 8.36 -4.01
CA VAL A 93 -0.89 8.34 -3.67
C VAL A 93 -0.08 8.06 -4.93
N THR A 94 0.79 8.98 -5.31
CA THR A 94 1.77 8.77 -6.38
C THR A 94 3.12 8.42 -5.76
N ILE A 95 3.57 7.20 -6.02
CA ILE A 95 4.79 6.62 -5.47
C ILE A 95 5.84 6.61 -6.58
N PRO A 96 6.95 7.37 -6.45
CA PRO A 96 8.05 7.27 -7.39
C PRO A 96 8.70 5.89 -7.31
N PRO A 97 9.34 5.41 -8.39
CA PRO A 97 9.92 4.07 -8.43
C PRO A 97 10.87 3.80 -7.27
N GLN A 98 11.62 4.80 -6.82
CA GLN A 98 12.56 4.70 -5.69
C GLN A 98 11.92 4.26 -4.36
N LEU A 99 10.62 4.52 -4.16
CA LEU A 99 9.85 4.11 -2.97
C LEU A 99 8.85 2.98 -3.25
N GLY A 100 8.86 2.43 -4.47
CA GLY A 100 8.05 1.30 -4.90
C GLY A 100 8.95 0.09 -5.21
N TYR A 101 8.99 -0.32 -6.48
CA TYR A 101 9.77 -1.47 -6.95
C TYR A 101 11.18 -1.13 -7.47
N GLY A 102 11.54 0.15 -7.54
CA GLY A 102 12.87 0.61 -7.94
C GLY A 102 13.25 0.17 -9.35
N ALA A 103 14.49 -0.29 -9.50
CA ALA A 103 15.03 -0.81 -10.76
C ALA A 103 14.58 -2.26 -11.05
N GLN A 104 13.72 -2.85 -10.22
CA GLN A 104 13.25 -4.20 -10.38
C GLN A 104 11.89 -4.20 -11.08
N ALA A 105 11.73 -5.00 -12.13
CA ALA A 105 10.43 -5.25 -12.72
C ALA A 105 9.66 -6.26 -11.84
N SER A 106 8.35 -6.06 -11.70
CA SER A 106 7.47 -6.93 -10.90
C SER A 106 6.20 -7.23 -11.69
N GLY A 107 6.11 -8.44 -12.23
CA GLY A 107 4.98 -8.85 -13.09
C GLY A 107 4.73 -7.86 -14.24
N PRO A 108 3.56 -7.20 -14.30
CA PRO A 108 3.24 -6.20 -15.33
C PRO A 108 3.90 -4.82 -15.10
N ILE A 109 4.60 -4.62 -13.99
CA ILE A 109 5.23 -3.34 -13.62
C ILE A 109 6.67 -3.32 -14.16
N PRO A 110 6.99 -2.44 -15.14
CA PRO A 110 8.36 -2.28 -15.61
C PRO A 110 9.28 -1.70 -14.54
N ALA A 111 10.59 -1.95 -14.66
CA ALA A 111 11.60 -1.30 -13.83
C ALA A 111 11.52 0.23 -13.98
N ASN A 112 11.78 0.95 -12.88
CA ASN A 112 11.71 2.40 -12.78
C ASN A 112 10.33 3.00 -13.09
N SER A 113 9.25 2.24 -12.84
CA SER A 113 7.88 2.74 -13.00
C SER A 113 7.40 3.53 -11.78
N THR A 114 6.80 4.69 -12.03
CA THR A 114 6.00 5.40 -11.03
C THR A 114 4.64 4.72 -10.89
N LEU A 115 4.23 4.51 -9.65
CA LEU A 115 2.97 3.85 -9.31
C LEU A 115 1.97 4.88 -8.82
N VAL A 116 0.74 4.81 -9.28
CA VAL A 116 -0.37 5.64 -8.82
C VAL A 116 -1.35 4.71 -8.12
N PHE A 117 -1.51 4.90 -6.82
CA PHE A 117 -2.46 4.14 -6.00
C PHE A 117 -3.61 5.03 -5.61
N GLU A 118 -4.83 4.65 -5.97
CA GLU A 118 -6.04 5.24 -5.41
C GLU A 118 -6.47 4.38 -4.23
N ILE A 119 -6.47 4.96 -3.04
CA ILE A 119 -6.67 4.26 -1.77
C ILE A 119 -7.90 4.88 -1.10
N GLU A 120 -8.91 4.07 -0.84
CA GLU A 120 -10.04 4.38 0.01
C GLU A 120 -9.85 3.62 1.32
N LEU A 121 -9.64 4.37 2.40
CA LEU A 121 -9.51 3.82 3.73
C LEU A 121 -10.90 3.55 4.29
N ILE A 122 -11.28 2.28 4.41
CA ILE A 122 -12.56 1.89 5.00
C ILE A 122 -12.45 1.96 6.52
N ASP A 123 -11.47 1.25 7.09
CA ASP A 123 -11.25 1.16 8.53
C ASP A 123 -9.78 0.88 8.83
N PHE A 124 -9.35 1.02 10.08
CA PHE A 124 -8.02 0.59 10.50
C PHE A 124 -8.04 0.24 11.99
N LYS A 125 -7.13 -0.65 12.38
CA LYS A 125 -6.90 -1.01 13.78
C LYS A 125 -5.48 -0.69 14.17
N THR A 126 -5.33 0.04 15.27
CA THR A 126 -4.03 0.30 15.85
C THR A 126 -3.50 -0.96 16.55
N PRO A 127 -2.17 -1.13 16.64
CA PRO A 127 -1.58 -2.22 17.42
C PRO A 127 -2.02 -2.19 18.89
N GLN A 128 -2.34 -1.00 19.42
CA GLN A 128 -2.89 -0.86 20.77
C GLN A 128 -4.29 -1.45 20.88
N GLU A 129 -5.21 -1.13 19.97
CA GLU A 129 -6.55 -1.73 19.93
C GLU A 129 -6.48 -3.25 19.79
N ILE A 130 -5.61 -3.76 18.93
CA ILE A 130 -5.43 -5.21 18.73
C ILE A 130 -4.92 -5.86 20.03
N SER A 131 -3.94 -5.24 20.68
CA SER A 131 -3.36 -5.72 21.95
C SER A 131 -4.39 -5.69 23.09
N GLN A 132 -5.19 -4.62 23.17
CA GLN A 132 -6.27 -4.51 24.15
C GLN A 132 -7.35 -5.57 23.91
N LEU A 133 -7.73 -5.82 22.64
CA LEU A 133 -8.69 -6.85 22.24
C LEU A 133 -8.19 -8.26 22.60
N MET A 134 -6.90 -8.54 22.40
CA MET A 134 -6.32 -9.82 22.81
C MET A 134 -6.25 -9.94 24.34
N ALA A 135 -5.88 -8.87 25.05
CA ALA A 135 -5.82 -8.87 26.50
C ALA A 135 -7.19 -9.13 27.13
N GLN A 136 -8.26 -8.50 26.64
CA GLN A 136 -9.63 -8.77 27.12
C GLN A 136 -10.08 -10.21 26.83
N MET A 137 -9.71 -10.77 25.67
CA MET A 137 -10.10 -12.15 25.31
C MET A 137 -9.33 -13.17 26.16
N ALA A 138 -8.04 -12.95 26.40
CA ALA A 138 -7.23 -13.76 27.31
C ALA A 138 -7.77 -13.71 28.74
N GLN A 139 -8.22 -12.54 29.20
CA GLN A 139 -8.86 -12.37 30.50
C GLN A 139 -10.20 -13.11 30.60
N GLN A 140 -11.02 -13.13 29.54
CA GLN A 140 -12.28 -13.89 29.53
C GLN A 140 -12.08 -15.40 29.55
N GLN A 141 -11.08 -15.93 28.82
CA GLN A 141 -10.77 -17.37 28.85
C GLN A 141 -10.18 -17.80 30.20
N GLY A 142 -9.34 -16.95 30.82
CA GLY A 142 -8.82 -17.21 32.16
C GLY A 142 -9.87 -17.18 33.26
N GLN A 143 -10.89 -16.31 33.16
CA GLN A 143 -11.99 -16.25 34.13
C GLN A 143 -12.99 -17.41 33.99
N GLN A 144 -13.15 -17.99 32.80
CA GLN A 144 -14.00 -19.18 32.60
C GLN A 144 -13.36 -20.48 33.11
N GLN A 145 -12.03 -20.54 33.22
CA GLN A 145 -11.32 -21.68 33.82
C GLN A 145 -11.18 -21.59 35.35
N ALA A 146 -11.53 -20.45 35.96
CA ALA A 146 -11.41 -20.20 37.40
C ALA A 146 -12.73 -20.39 38.19
N GLN A 147 -13.80 -20.91 37.58
CA GLN A 147 -14.94 -21.38 38.36
C GLN A 147 -14.57 -22.74 38.99
N PRO A 148 -14.41 -22.83 40.33
CA PRO A 148 -14.27 -24.12 40.99
C PRO A 148 -15.55 -24.91 40.70
N GLN A 149 -15.41 -26.15 40.23
CA GLN A 149 -16.51 -27.11 40.19
C GLN A 149 -17.04 -27.22 41.62
N GLY A 150 -18.12 -26.50 41.89
CA GLY A 150 -18.83 -26.52 43.15
C GLY A 150 -19.26 -27.95 43.42
N ALA A 151 -18.88 -28.44 44.59
CA ALA A 151 -19.36 -29.70 45.14
C ALA A 151 -20.87 -29.85 44.93
N PRO A 152 -21.38 -31.02 44.51
CA PRO A 152 -22.81 -31.25 44.50
C PRO A 152 -23.32 -31.19 45.96
N PRO A 153 -24.44 -30.49 46.23
CA PRO A 153 -25.05 -30.52 47.55
C PRO A 153 -25.69 -31.90 47.75
N ALA A 154 -25.13 -32.71 48.65
CA ALA A 154 -25.75 -33.95 49.08
C ALA A 154 -26.34 -33.76 50.47
N LYS A 155 -27.67 -33.88 50.50
CA LYS A 155 -28.58 -33.92 51.65
C LYS A 155 -28.28 -35.12 52.56
#